data_AF-K1T2T6-F1
#
_entry.id   AF-K1T2T6-F1
#
_cell.length_a   1.000
_cell.length_b   1.000
_cell.length_c   1.000
_cell.angle_alpha   90.00
_cell.angle_beta   90.00
_cell.angle_gamma   90.00
#
_symmetry.space_group_name_H-M   'P 1'
#
loop_
_entity.id
_entity.type
_entity.pdbx_description
1 polymer ?
#
loop_
_entity_poly.entity_id
_entity_poly.type
_entity_poly.pdbx_seq_one_letter_code
_entity_poly.pdbx_strand_id
1 'polypeptide(L)'
;MAAIQNKNVKAVAAYEPGGFVFPEGEVPSKIDGLTGGCAGIPVSTSDFSRLTQIPVVLYFGDYIPEKPSKNLGDENWRVRLQMARKFVETINRHGGNATLVELPKMGIYGNTHFLMQDLNNKRLAELLNDWLVENKL
;
A
#
# COMPACT_ATOMS: atom_id res chain seq x y z
N MET A 1 -11.39 3.09 -4.43
CA MET A 1 -12.22 4.29 -4.15
C MET A 1 -13.29 4.07 -3.07
N ALA A 2 -13.58 2.84 -2.63
CA ALA A 2 -14.63 2.58 -1.63
C ALA A 2 -14.52 3.43 -0.34
N ALA A 3 -13.31 3.57 0.22
CA ALA A 3 -13.08 4.39 1.42
C ALA A 3 -13.38 5.89 1.23
N ILE A 4 -13.12 6.42 0.03
CA ILE A 4 -13.43 7.81 -0.35
C ILE A 4 -14.93 8.00 -0.55
N GLN A 5 -15.66 6.99 -0.99
CA GLN A 5 -17.08 7.14 -1.32
C GLN A 5 -17.98 6.84 -0.11
N ASN A 6 -17.61 5.86 0.72
CA ASN A 6 -18.46 5.36 1.80
C ASN A 6 -17.95 5.80 3.19
N LYS A 7 -18.74 6.64 3.89
CA LYS A 7 -18.38 7.20 5.21
C LYS A 7 -18.42 6.16 6.34
N ASN A 8 -18.99 4.98 6.08
CA ASN A 8 -19.05 3.89 7.06
C ASN A 8 -17.78 3.03 7.07
N VAL A 9 -16.88 3.19 6.09
CA VAL A 9 -15.58 2.53 6.10
C VAL A 9 -14.76 3.09 7.25
N LYS A 10 -14.30 2.21 8.14
CA LYS A 10 -13.54 2.58 9.35
C LYS A 10 -12.04 2.46 9.18
N ALA A 11 -11.58 1.69 8.20
CA ALA A 11 -10.17 1.42 7.96
C ALA A 11 -9.96 0.84 6.57
N VAL A 12 -8.71 0.84 6.10
CA VAL A 12 -8.29 0.14 4.89
C VAL A 12 -7.07 -0.73 5.18
N ALA A 13 -7.20 -2.04 4.97
CA ALA A 13 -6.06 -2.94 4.84
C ALA A 13 -5.98 -3.43 3.39
N ALA A 14 -4.80 -3.31 2.78
CA ALA A 14 -4.59 -3.74 1.41
C ALA A 14 -3.28 -4.53 1.27
N TYR A 15 -3.35 -5.64 0.55
CA TYR A 15 -2.22 -6.51 0.23
C TYR A 15 -1.79 -6.22 -1.20
N GLU A 16 -0.57 -5.71 -1.37
CA GLU A 16 0.04 -5.33 -2.65
C GLU A 16 -0.92 -4.60 -3.62
N PRO A 17 -1.50 -3.45 -3.21
CA PRO A 17 -2.45 -2.72 -4.04
C PRO A 17 -1.82 -2.24 -5.36
N GLY A 18 -2.63 -2.26 -6.42
CA GLY A 18 -2.18 -1.94 -7.77
C GLY A 18 -2.12 -0.45 -8.12
N GLY A 19 -2.75 0.42 -7.33
CA GLY A 19 -2.88 1.85 -7.64
C GLY A 19 -3.10 2.71 -6.38
N PHE A 20 -2.72 3.97 -6.48
CA PHE A 20 -2.61 4.89 -5.35
C PHE A 20 -3.20 6.25 -5.73
N VAL A 21 -4.01 6.82 -4.85
CA VAL A 21 -4.60 8.14 -5.04
C VAL A 21 -3.77 9.21 -4.34
N PHE A 22 -3.72 10.41 -4.90
CA PHE A 22 -3.01 11.55 -4.33
C PHE A 22 -3.88 12.80 -4.46
N PRO A 23 -3.75 13.80 -3.57
CA PRO A 23 -4.44 15.06 -3.76
C PRO A 23 -3.95 15.72 -5.06
N GLU A 24 -4.86 16.36 -5.78
CA GLU A 24 -4.53 17.17 -6.95
C GLU A 24 -3.39 18.14 -6.64
N GLY A 25 -2.41 18.24 -7.56
CA GLY A 25 -1.21 19.05 -7.38
C GLY A 25 -0.08 18.37 -6.60
N GLU A 26 -0.32 17.23 -5.93
CA GLU A 26 0.70 16.47 -5.18
C GLU A 26 0.95 15.06 -5.76
N VAL A 27 0.46 14.77 -6.96
CA VAL A 27 0.72 13.51 -7.64
C VAL A 27 2.23 13.40 -7.93
N PRO A 28 2.94 12.38 -7.41
CA PRO A 28 4.36 12.21 -7.69
C PRO A 28 4.59 11.94 -9.18
N SER A 29 5.82 12.24 -9.65
CA SER A 29 6.24 11.82 -10.99
C SER A 29 6.06 10.31 -11.16
N LYS A 30 5.60 9.91 -12.35
CA LYS A 30 5.45 8.51 -12.73
C LYS A 30 6.77 7.77 -12.50
N ILE A 31 6.67 6.59 -11.91
CA ILE A 31 7.80 5.67 -11.77
C ILE A 31 7.79 4.74 -12.97
N ASP A 32 8.81 4.82 -13.81
CA ASP A 32 8.90 3.96 -14.99
C ASP A 32 9.28 2.52 -14.62
N GLY A 33 8.80 1.59 -15.45
CA GLY A 33 9.04 0.16 -15.33
C GLY A 33 8.57 -0.57 -16.58
N LEU A 34 8.97 -1.83 -16.72
CA LEU A 34 8.76 -2.62 -17.95
C LEU A 34 7.30 -2.98 -18.23
N THR A 35 6.40 -2.85 -17.25
CA THR A 35 4.97 -3.15 -17.38
C THR A 35 4.10 -1.88 -17.39
N GLY A 36 4.60 -0.80 -17.99
CA GLY A 36 3.92 0.50 -18.08
C GLY A 36 4.19 1.45 -16.90
N GLY A 37 4.90 1.00 -15.87
CA GLY A 37 5.25 1.79 -14.68
C GLY A 37 4.08 1.98 -13.71
N CYS A 38 4.21 2.95 -12.79
CA CYS A 38 3.17 3.32 -11.84
C CYS A 38 3.02 4.84 -11.78
N ALA A 39 1.80 5.32 -12.00
CA ALA A 39 1.41 6.71 -11.83
C ALA A 39 0.35 6.82 -10.73
N GLY A 40 0.41 7.90 -9.95
CA GLY A 40 -0.64 8.22 -8.99
C GLY A 40 -1.91 8.68 -9.70
N ILE A 41 -3.05 8.48 -9.04
CA ILE A 41 -4.37 8.91 -9.52
C ILE A 41 -4.74 10.20 -8.78
N PRO A 42 -4.88 11.34 -9.47
CA PRO A 42 -5.32 12.57 -8.82
C PRO A 42 -6.76 12.43 -8.31
N VAL A 43 -7.01 12.93 -7.11
CA VAL A 43 -8.35 13.11 -6.55
C VAL A 43 -8.44 14.48 -5.88
N SER A 44 -9.66 14.99 -5.70
CA SER A 44 -9.86 16.26 -5.00
C SER A 44 -9.25 16.21 -3.60
N THR A 45 -8.76 17.34 -3.07
CA THR A 45 -8.23 17.41 -1.70
C THR A 45 -9.26 16.95 -0.67
N SER A 46 -10.55 17.24 -0.90
CA SER A 46 -11.65 16.77 -0.06
C SER A 46 -11.73 15.24 -0.05
N ASP A 47 -11.66 14.60 -1.22
CA ASP A 47 -11.69 13.15 -1.33
C ASP A 47 -10.45 12.51 -0.68
N PHE A 48 -9.27 13.10 -0.89
CA PHE A 48 -8.04 12.62 -0.27
C PHE A 48 -8.09 12.72 1.27
N SER A 49 -8.65 13.82 1.81
CA SER A 49 -8.75 14.05 3.26
C SER A 49 -9.53 12.96 4.00
N ARG A 50 -10.40 12.24 3.30
CA ARG A 50 -11.12 11.11 3.90
C ARG A 50 -10.19 9.97 4.29
N LEU A 51 -9.09 9.77 3.54
CA LEU A 51 -8.09 8.75 3.85
C LEU A 51 -7.22 9.12 5.04
N THR A 52 -7.15 10.40 5.41
CA THR A 52 -6.39 10.84 6.58
C THR A 52 -7.19 10.66 7.88
N GLN A 53 -8.51 10.45 7.78
CA GLN A 53 -9.41 10.30 8.92
C GLN A 53 -9.59 8.84 9.38
N ILE A 54 -9.05 7.88 8.63
CA ILE A 54 -9.12 6.45 8.95
C ILE A 54 -7.73 5.83 8.89
N PRO A 55 -7.44 4.80 9.69
CA PRO A 55 -6.19 4.08 9.59
C PRO A 55 -6.09 3.29 8.27
N VAL A 56 -4.90 3.29 7.69
CA VAL A 56 -4.56 2.58 6.44
C VAL A 56 -3.32 1.72 6.66
N VAL A 57 -3.37 0.45 6.27
CA VAL A 57 -2.19 -0.42 6.22
C VAL A 57 -2.03 -1.07 4.87
N LEU A 58 -0.80 -1.04 4.36
CA LEU A 58 -0.40 -1.71 3.14
C LEU A 58 0.60 -2.82 3.48
N TYR A 59 0.34 -4.05 3.02
CA TYR A 59 1.27 -5.17 3.17
C TYR A 59 1.90 -5.52 1.82
N PHE A 60 3.22 -5.65 1.80
CA PHE A 60 4.00 -6.12 0.66
C PHE A 60 4.80 -7.36 1.05
N GLY A 61 4.79 -8.36 0.15
CA GLY A 61 5.46 -9.64 0.30
C GLY A 61 6.96 -9.58 0.10
N ASP A 62 7.53 -10.70 -0.29
CA ASP A 62 8.96 -10.85 -0.54
C ASP A 62 9.27 -10.82 -2.05
N TYR A 63 10.55 -10.94 -2.40
CA TYR A 63 11.04 -11.04 -3.78
C TYR A 63 10.80 -9.79 -4.65
N ILE A 64 10.55 -8.64 -4.02
CA ILE A 64 10.43 -7.35 -4.72
C ILE A 64 11.79 -6.66 -4.70
N PRO A 65 12.45 -6.46 -5.86
CA PRO A 65 13.76 -5.83 -5.87
C PRO A 65 13.65 -4.31 -5.63
N GLU A 66 14.67 -3.75 -4.96
CA GLU A 66 14.77 -2.29 -4.78
C GLU A 66 15.21 -1.56 -6.05
N LYS A 67 15.99 -2.25 -6.90
CA LYS A 67 16.59 -1.70 -8.13
C LYS A 67 15.89 -2.27 -9.36
N PRO A 68 15.95 -1.55 -10.50
CA PRO A 68 15.38 -2.05 -11.75
C PRO A 68 15.85 -3.46 -12.12
N SER A 69 14.90 -4.29 -12.52
CA SER A 69 15.10 -5.67 -12.98
C SER A 69 14.77 -5.80 -14.47
N LYS A 70 15.26 -6.88 -15.09
CA LYS A 70 14.89 -7.27 -16.45
C LYS A 70 13.60 -8.10 -16.49
N ASN A 71 13.12 -8.58 -15.34
CA ASN A 71 11.94 -9.41 -15.24
C ASN A 71 10.68 -8.54 -15.15
N LEU A 72 9.63 -8.92 -15.89
CA LEU A 72 8.36 -8.17 -15.90
C LEU A 72 7.66 -8.18 -14.53
N GLY A 73 7.65 -9.31 -13.83
CA GLY A 73 7.00 -9.46 -12.52
C GLY A 73 7.68 -8.59 -11.44
N ASP A 74 9.01 -8.66 -11.36
CA ASP A 74 9.83 -7.82 -10.50
C ASP A 74 9.52 -6.33 -10.70
N GLU A 75 9.52 -5.89 -11.96
CA GLU A 75 9.29 -4.49 -12.31
C GLU A 75 7.87 -4.05 -11.97
N ASN A 76 6.88 -4.92 -12.15
CA ASN A 76 5.50 -4.65 -11.80
C ASN A 76 5.36 -4.32 -10.30
N TRP A 77 6.03 -5.07 -9.43
CA TRP A 77 5.92 -4.89 -7.98
C TRP A 77 6.88 -3.86 -7.42
N ARG A 78 8.09 -3.72 -7.99
CA ARG A 78 9.05 -2.68 -7.59
C ARG A 78 8.43 -1.29 -7.70
N VAL A 79 7.82 -0.96 -8.85
CA VAL A 79 7.24 0.38 -9.05
C VAL A 79 6.06 0.66 -8.11
N ARG A 80 5.27 -0.39 -7.77
CA ARG A 80 4.13 -0.28 -6.86
C ARG A 80 4.58 -0.13 -5.41
N LEU A 81 5.62 -0.85 -4.98
CA LEU A 81 6.19 -0.67 -3.64
C LEU A 81 6.77 0.74 -3.48
N GLN A 82 7.49 1.24 -4.49
CA GLN A 82 8.02 2.62 -4.47
C GLN A 82 6.90 3.67 -4.44
N MET A 83 5.80 3.47 -5.18
CA MET A 83 4.65 4.37 -5.13
C MET A 83 3.88 4.25 -3.80
N ALA A 84 3.77 3.05 -3.22
CA ALA A 84 3.17 2.82 -1.91
C ALA A 84 3.88 3.59 -0.80
N ARG A 85 5.22 3.63 -0.82
CA ARG A 85 6.02 4.46 0.09
C ARG A 85 5.63 5.94 0.00
N LYS A 86 5.53 6.48 -1.22
CA LYS A 86 5.11 7.88 -1.48
C LYS A 86 3.67 8.16 -1.05
N PHE A 87 2.79 7.18 -1.23
CA PHE A 87 1.38 7.27 -0.85
C PHE A 87 1.23 7.34 0.67
N VAL A 88 1.88 6.43 1.41
CA VAL A 88 1.89 6.43 2.88
C VAL A 88 2.50 7.72 3.43
N GLU A 89 3.62 8.17 2.87
CA GLU A 89 4.23 9.46 3.21
C GLU A 89 3.25 10.62 3.01
N THR A 90 2.54 10.65 1.89
CA THR A 90 1.56 11.70 1.59
C THR A 90 0.39 11.67 2.56
N ILE A 91 -0.20 10.50 2.87
CA ILE A 91 -1.27 10.43 3.88
C ILE A 91 -0.79 10.99 5.22
N ASN A 92 0.39 10.57 5.68
CA ASN A 92 0.92 10.97 6.99
C ASN A 92 1.31 12.46 7.02
N ARG A 93 1.82 13.02 5.91
CA ARG A 93 2.08 14.46 5.79
C ARG A 93 0.81 15.30 5.93
N HIS A 94 -0.34 14.76 5.51
CA HIS A 94 -1.66 15.36 5.68
C HIS A 94 -2.32 15.01 7.02
N GLY A 95 -1.54 14.51 8.01
CA GLY A 95 -2.01 14.22 9.36
C GLY A 95 -2.75 12.89 9.53
N GLY A 96 -2.69 12.00 8.52
CA GLY A 96 -3.31 10.68 8.59
C GLY A 96 -2.50 9.63 9.35
N ASN A 97 -3.07 8.42 9.42
CA ASN A 97 -2.42 7.25 10.02
C ASN A 97 -2.29 6.14 8.97
N ALA A 98 -1.20 6.14 8.23
CA ALA A 98 -0.89 5.13 7.24
C ALA A 98 0.41 4.38 7.58
N THR A 99 0.39 3.06 7.40
CA THR A 99 1.54 2.17 7.62
C THR A 99 1.84 1.37 6.35
N LEU A 100 3.11 1.27 6.00
CA LEU A 100 3.61 0.33 4.99
C LEU A 100 4.38 -0.79 5.70
N VAL A 101 3.89 -2.00 5.60
CA VAL A 101 4.53 -3.22 6.09
C VAL A 101 5.19 -3.94 4.92
N GLU A 102 6.52 -3.95 4.92
CA GLU A 102 7.32 -4.77 4.02
C GLU A 102 7.77 -6.00 4.80
N LEU A 103 7.14 -7.14 4.57
CA LEU A 103 7.30 -8.35 5.39
C LEU A 103 8.77 -8.76 5.62
N PRO A 104 9.67 -8.68 4.62
CA PRO A 104 11.09 -8.99 4.83
C PRO A 104 11.78 -8.11 5.88
N LYS A 105 11.34 -6.85 6.05
CA LYS A 105 11.87 -5.94 7.09
C LYS A 105 11.46 -6.36 8.51
N MET A 106 10.44 -7.20 8.63
CA MET A 106 9.98 -7.80 9.90
C MET A 106 10.53 -9.21 10.12
N GLY A 107 11.42 -9.70 9.26
CA GLY A 107 11.92 -11.07 9.33
C GLY A 107 10.94 -12.13 8.83
N ILE A 108 9.91 -11.72 8.08
CA ILE A 108 8.94 -12.64 7.46
C ILE A 108 9.28 -12.73 5.97
N TYR A 109 9.73 -13.91 5.55
CA TYR A 109 10.27 -14.16 4.22
C TYR A 109 9.45 -15.18 3.44
N GLY A 110 9.63 -15.18 2.12
CA GLY A 110 9.07 -16.19 1.22
C GLY A 110 7.64 -15.95 0.75
N ASN A 111 7.03 -14.83 1.14
CA ASN A 111 5.66 -14.49 0.73
C ASN A 111 5.56 -14.11 -0.75
N THR A 112 4.53 -14.61 -1.41
CA THR A 112 4.19 -14.31 -2.80
C THR A 112 3.20 -13.13 -2.87
N HIS A 113 2.78 -12.78 -4.08
CA HIS A 113 1.69 -11.82 -4.28
C HIS A 113 0.36 -12.28 -3.66
N PHE A 114 0.14 -13.60 -3.56
CA PHE A 114 -1.07 -14.15 -2.97
C PHE A 114 -0.87 -14.41 -1.48
N LEU A 115 -0.49 -13.36 -0.74
CA LEU A 115 -0.19 -13.38 0.69
C LEU A 115 -1.22 -14.16 1.52
N MET A 116 -2.50 -13.99 1.22
CA MET A 116 -3.61 -14.65 1.93
C MET A 116 -3.70 -16.16 1.67
N GLN A 117 -3.05 -16.68 0.62
CA GLN A 117 -3.02 -18.09 0.24
C GLN A 117 -1.66 -18.75 0.52
N ASP A 118 -0.64 -17.98 0.89
CA ASP A 118 0.67 -18.53 1.23
C ASP A 118 0.59 -19.46 2.45
N LEU A 119 1.56 -20.37 2.57
CA LEU A 119 1.60 -21.38 3.64
C LEU A 119 1.65 -20.77 5.05
N ASN A 120 2.16 -19.54 5.18
CA ASN A 120 2.20 -18.78 6.43
C ASN A 120 1.04 -17.77 6.56
N ASN A 121 -0.05 -17.90 5.77
CA ASN A 121 -1.17 -16.96 5.79
C ASN A 121 -1.79 -16.74 7.19
N LYS A 122 -1.75 -17.74 8.07
CA LYS A 122 -2.17 -17.60 9.48
C LYS A 122 -1.36 -16.51 10.20
N ARG A 123 -0.04 -16.46 9.98
CA ARG A 123 0.84 -15.42 10.54
C ARG A 123 0.47 -14.03 10.00
N LEU A 124 0.09 -13.94 8.73
CA LEU A 124 -0.33 -12.67 8.14
C LEU A 124 -1.71 -12.23 8.62
N ALA A 125 -2.60 -13.19 8.91
CA ALA A 125 -3.88 -12.91 9.55
C ALA A 125 -3.70 -12.40 10.98
N GLU A 126 -2.72 -12.93 11.73
CA GLU A 126 -2.34 -12.40 13.05
C GLU A 126 -1.85 -10.95 12.95
N LEU A 127 -0.96 -10.63 11.99
CA LEU A 127 -0.50 -9.25 11.78
C LEU A 127 -1.65 -8.27 11.48
N LEU A 128 -2.63 -8.70 10.69
CA LEU A 128 -3.82 -7.89 10.42
C LEU A 128 -4.66 -7.73 11.69
N ASN A 129 -4.86 -8.81 12.45
CA ASN A 129 -5.62 -8.78 13.70
C ASN A 129 -4.98 -7.84 14.73
N ASP A 130 -3.67 -7.92 14.91
CA ASP A 130 -2.93 -7.05 15.83
C ASP A 130 -3.09 -5.57 15.44
N TRP A 131 -2.96 -5.27 14.14
CA TRP A 131 -3.19 -3.92 13.63
C TRP A 131 -4.63 -3.42 13.84
N LEU A 132 -5.63 -4.29 13.68
CA LEU A 132 -7.03 -3.95 13.96
C LEU A 132 -7.24 -3.61 15.45
N VAL A 133 -6.72 -4.44 16.35
CA VAL A 133 -6.81 -4.24 17.81
C VAL A 133 -6.11 -2.95 18.23
N GLU A 134 -4.92 -2.66 17.71
CA GLU A 134 -4.18 -1.43 17.96
C GLU A 134 -4.98 -0.17 17.54
N ASN A 135 -5.75 -0.28 16.47
CA ASN A 135 -6.63 0.78 15.97
C ASN A 135 -8.05 0.76 16.57
N LYS A 136 -8.31 -0.10 17.55
CA LYS A 136 -9.60 -0.24 18.26
C LYS A 136 -10.77 -0.60 17.32
N LEU A 137 -10.51 -1.52 16.39
CA LEU A 137 -11.46 -2.02 15.40
C LEU A 137 -11.88 -3.46 15.68
#